data_AF-A0A354BQ63-F1
#
_entry.id   AF-A0A354BQ63-F1
#
_cell.length_a   1.000
_cell.length_b   1.000
_cell.length_c   1.000
_cell.angle_alpha   90.00
_cell.angle_beta   90.00
_cell.angle_gamma   90.00
#
_symmetry.space_group_name_H-M   'P 1'
#
loop_
_entity.id
_entity.type
_entity.pdbx_description
1 polymer ?
#
loop_
_entity_poly.entity_id
_entity_poly.type
_entity_poly.pdbx_seq_one_letter_code
_entity_poly.pdbx_strand_id
1 'polypeptide(L)'
;RLLEAYRHGIFPWYNENDPILWWSPDPRAVLFPNKLHVARSLKKTLRSNVFTVTLDTCFRQVMEQCAGPRPQYPEGGTWITEDMLDAYTHLHEL
;
A
#
# COMPACT_ATOMS: atom_id res chain seq x y z
N ARG A 1 1.88 3.99 -17.77
CA ARG A 1 1.10 5.16 -17.28
C ARG A 1 1.30 5.41 -15.77
N LEU A 2 1.33 4.36 -14.92
CA LEU A 2 1.61 4.51 -13.48
C LEU A 2 2.89 5.31 -13.17
N LEU A 3 4.03 4.94 -13.77
CA LEU A 3 5.30 5.66 -13.57
C LEU A 3 5.17 7.17 -13.85
N GLU A 4 4.47 7.54 -14.93
CA GLU A 4 4.27 8.94 -15.30
C GLU A 4 3.43 9.70 -14.28
N ALA A 5 2.35 9.09 -13.79
CA ALA A 5 1.51 9.67 -12.75
C ALA A 5 2.31 9.91 -11.47
N TYR A 6 3.05 8.90 -10.99
CA TYR A 6 3.86 9.03 -9.78
C TYR A 6 4.95 10.11 -9.90
N ARG A 7 5.57 10.25 -11.09
CA ARG A 7 6.54 11.34 -11.37
C ARG A 7 5.93 12.73 -11.24
N HIS A 8 4.63 12.86 -11.46
CA HIS A 8 3.87 14.11 -11.32
C HIS A 8 3.15 14.23 -9.97
N GLY A 9 3.41 13.33 -9.01
CA GLY A 9 2.75 13.33 -7.71
C GLY A 9 1.30 12.83 -7.74
N ILE A 10 0.88 12.18 -8.82
CA ILE A 10 -0.49 11.68 -9.02
C ILE A 10 -0.53 10.18 -8.73
N PHE A 11 -1.60 9.69 -8.11
CA PHE A 11 -1.83 8.26 -7.89
C PHE A 11 -3.27 7.84 -8.21
N PRO A 12 -3.50 6.60 -8.70
CA PRO A 12 -4.84 6.09 -8.95
C PRO A 12 -5.46 5.58 -7.64
N TRP A 13 -6.75 5.86 -7.45
CA TRP A 13 -7.52 5.33 -6.33
C TRP A 13 -9.01 5.35 -6.68
N TYR A 14 -9.62 4.17 -6.84
CA TYR A 14 -11.01 3.99 -7.27
C TYR A 14 -11.50 2.59 -6.85
N ASN A 15 -12.82 2.38 -6.77
CA ASN A 15 -13.40 1.06 -6.51
C ASN A 15 -13.72 0.32 -7.82
N GLU A 16 -14.02 -0.98 -7.74
CA GLU A 16 -14.24 -1.87 -8.90
C GLU A 16 -15.25 -1.36 -9.94
N ASN A 17 -16.31 -0.67 -9.50
CA ASN A 17 -17.35 -0.14 -10.38
C ASN A 17 -17.19 1.35 -10.72
N ASP A 18 -16.16 2.00 -10.17
CA ASP A 18 -15.86 3.38 -10.47
C ASP A 18 -15.02 3.47 -11.76
N PRO A 19 -15.13 4.56 -12.55
CA PRO A 19 -14.13 4.85 -13.56
C PRO A 19 -12.75 5.04 -12.92
N ILE A 20 -11.68 4.92 -13.71
CA ILE A 20 -10.33 5.19 -13.19
C ILE A 20 -10.24 6.66 -12.73
N LEU A 21 -10.03 6.85 -11.42
CA LEU A 21 -9.83 8.16 -10.80
C LEU A 21 -8.35 8.37 -10.42
N TRP A 22 -7.85 9.57 -10.68
CA TRP A 22 -6.47 9.99 -10.40
C TRP A 22 -6.46 11.17 -9.43
N TRP A 23 -5.58 11.11 -8.42
CA TRP A 23 -5.58 12.03 -7.30
C TRP A 23 -4.24 12.73 -7.09
N SER A 24 -4.29 14.01 -6.74
CA SER A 24 -3.15 14.81 -6.27
C SER A 24 -3.62 15.77 -5.15
N PRO A 25 -3.79 15.27 -3.91
CA PRO A 25 -4.39 16.04 -2.83
C PRO A 25 -3.48 17.16 -2.33
N ASP A 26 -4.12 18.23 -1.86
CA ASP A 26 -3.51 19.36 -1.17
C ASP A 26 -4.29 19.64 0.14
N PRO A 27 -3.68 19.51 1.33
CA PRO A 27 -2.28 19.17 1.59
C PRO A 27 -1.96 17.69 1.35
N ARG A 28 -0.68 17.40 1.03
CA ARG A 28 -0.19 16.03 0.84
C ARG A 28 0.38 15.44 2.14
N ALA A 29 -0.15 14.29 2.54
CA ALA A 29 0.41 13.53 3.66
C ALA A 29 1.79 12.94 3.28
N VAL A 30 2.80 13.19 4.11
CA VAL A 30 4.16 12.65 3.97
C VAL A 30 4.71 12.21 5.33
N LEU A 31 5.57 11.19 5.33
CA LEU A 31 6.29 10.72 6.51
C LEU A 31 7.80 10.89 6.28
N PHE A 32 8.43 11.76 7.07
CA PHE A 32 9.88 11.88 7.06
C PHE A 32 10.49 10.71 7.85
N PRO A 33 11.42 9.91 7.27
CA PRO A 33 11.96 8.73 7.94
C PRO A 33 12.59 9.02 9.32
N ASN A 34 13.29 10.14 9.45
CA ASN A 34 13.90 10.58 10.71
C ASN A 34 12.89 11.10 11.75
N LYS A 35 11.62 11.31 11.36
CA LYS A 35 10.53 11.71 12.25
C LYS A 35 9.58 10.56 12.59
N LEU A 36 9.90 9.33 12.18
CA LEU A 36 9.11 8.15 12.54
C LEU A 36 9.05 8.00 14.07
N HIS A 37 7.84 8.07 14.63
CA HIS A 37 7.62 7.79 16.04
C HIS A 37 7.45 6.30 16.28
N VAL A 38 8.43 5.67 16.95
CA VAL A 38 8.35 4.26 17.37
C VAL A 38 7.98 4.17 18.85
N ALA A 39 6.74 3.77 19.13
CA ALA A 39 6.24 3.60 20.49
C ALA A 39 7.07 2.59 21.30
N ARG A 40 7.11 2.75 22.63
CA ARG A 40 7.88 1.88 23.55
C ARG A 40 7.50 0.40 23.41
N SER A 41 6.20 0.11 23.25
CA SER A 41 5.70 -1.26 23.06
C SER A 41 6.23 -1.88 21.77
N LEU A 42 6.21 -1.14 20.65
CA LEU A 42 6.75 -1.60 19.37
C LEU A 42 8.26 -1.85 19.46
N LYS A 43 9.03 -0.96 20.12
CA LYS A 43 10.47 -1.20 20.37
C LYS A 43 10.73 -2.50 21.12
N LYS A 44 9.86 -2.86 22.07
CA LYS A 44 9.96 -4.13 22.80
C LYS A 44 9.73 -5.33 21.88
N THR A 45 8.70 -5.28 21.03
CA THR A 45 8.39 -6.33 20.06
C THR A 45 9.48 -6.52 19.00
N LEU A 46 10.04 -5.42 18.48
CA LEU A 46 11.14 -5.50 17.52
C LEU A 46 12.38 -6.18 18.12
N ARG A 47 12.68 -5.89 19.39
CA ARG A 47 13.81 -6.51 20.11
C ARG A 47 13.63 -8.00 20.41
N SER A 48 12.40 -8.52 20.41
CA SER A 48 12.18 -9.95 20.66
C SER A 48 12.42 -10.83 19.44
N ASN A 49 12.78 -10.25 18.29
CA ASN A 49 13.12 -10.97 17.05
C ASN A 49 12.08 -12.04 16.65
N VAL A 50 10.81 -11.75 16.92
CA VAL A 50 9.68 -12.65 16.60
C VAL A 50 9.25 -12.55 15.14
N PHE A 51 9.75 -11.56 14.40
CA PHE A 51 9.47 -11.35 12.98
C PHE A 51 10.77 -11.33 12.18
N THR A 52 10.72 -11.95 11.01
CA THR A 52 11.73 -11.78 9.95
C THR A 52 11.17 -10.80 8.93
N VAL A 53 11.96 -9.76 8.61
CA VAL A 53 11.60 -8.77 7.59
C VAL A 53 12.46 -9.01 6.37
N THR A 54 11.82 -9.23 5.23
CA THR A 54 12.45 -9.35 3.93
C THR A 54 11.98 -8.20 3.03
N LEU A 55 12.63 -8.01 1.89
CA LEU A 55 12.25 -7.04 0.88
C LEU A 55 12.06 -7.80 -0.45
N ASP A 56 11.00 -7.46 -1.19
CA ASP A 56 10.77 -7.95 -2.56
C ASP A 56 10.75 -9.48 -2.73
N THR A 57 10.44 -10.23 -1.67
CA THR A 57 10.42 -11.70 -1.73
C THR A 57 9.08 -12.30 -2.18
N CYS A 58 7.99 -11.55 -2.05
CA CYS A 58 6.63 -12.05 -2.28
C CYS A 58 5.62 -10.92 -2.57
N PHE A 59 5.97 -10.00 -3.46
CA PHE A 59 5.20 -8.76 -3.71
C PHE A 59 3.71 -8.99 -3.98
N ARG A 60 3.37 -9.89 -4.93
CA ARG A 60 1.95 -10.20 -5.25
C ARG A 60 1.19 -10.70 -4.03
N GLN A 61 1.78 -11.62 -3.25
CA GLN A 61 1.15 -12.14 -2.03
C GLN A 61 0.93 -11.04 -0.99
N VAL A 62 1.88 -10.12 -0.83
CA VAL A 62 1.70 -8.95 0.07
C VAL A 62 0.52 -8.09 -0.41
N MET A 63 0.42 -7.80 -1.70
CA MET A 63 -0.70 -7.04 -2.28
C MET A 63 -2.05 -7.76 -2.11
N GLU A 64 -2.12 -9.08 -2.32
CA GLU A 64 -3.31 -9.89 -2.08
C GLU A 64 -3.75 -9.81 -0.61
N GLN A 65 -2.82 -9.89 0.33
CA GLN A 65 -3.13 -9.73 1.76
C GLN A 65 -3.54 -8.29 2.11
N CYS A 66 -3.02 -7.28 1.42
CA CYS A 66 -3.50 -5.91 1.54
C CYS A 66 -4.93 -5.74 1.00
N ALA A 67 -5.30 -6.49 -0.03
CA ALA A 67 -6.63 -6.46 -0.65
C ALA A 67 -7.71 -7.21 0.15
N GLY A 68 -7.28 -8.13 1.03
CA GLY A 68 -8.16 -9.01 1.80
C GLY A 68 -9.12 -8.32 2.77
N PRO A 69 -10.10 -9.07 3.31
CA PRO A 69 -11.16 -8.56 4.18
C PRO A 69 -10.60 -8.01 5.50
N ARG A 70 -11.25 -6.97 6.03
CA ARG A 70 -10.81 -6.30 7.26
C ARG A 70 -11.87 -6.43 8.33
N PRO A 71 -11.54 -6.88 9.56
CA PRO A 71 -12.52 -7.00 10.64
C PRO A 71 -13.29 -5.71 10.95
N GLN A 72 -12.67 -4.56 10.71
CA GLN A 72 -13.28 -3.24 10.92
C GLN A 72 -14.24 -2.83 9.78
N TYR A 73 -14.18 -3.51 8.63
CA TYR A 73 -15.00 -3.25 7.45
C TYR A 73 -15.64 -4.57 6.96
N PRO A 74 -16.60 -5.12 7.73
CA PRO A 74 -17.18 -6.43 7.45
C PRO A 74 -18.01 -6.49 6.15
N GLU A 75 -18.46 -5.33 5.64
CA GLU A 75 -19.31 -5.25 4.44
C GLU A 75 -18.56 -4.89 3.14
N GLY A 76 -17.24 -4.67 3.17
CA GLY A 76 -16.57 -4.13 1.98
C GLY A 76 -15.10 -4.44 1.83
N GLY A 77 -14.74 -4.87 0.61
CA GLY A 77 -13.37 -5.03 0.13
C GLY A 77 -12.61 -3.70 0.06
N THR A 78 -11.36 -3.77 -0.35
CA THR A 78 -10.51 -2.56 -0.50
C THR A 78 -10.59 -2.00 -1.92
N TRP A 79 -9.99 -0.82 -2.15
CA TRP A 79 -9.77 -0.25 -3.49
C TRP A 79 -8.79 -1.06 -4.37
N ILE A 80 -8.18 -2.11 -3.81
CA ILE A 80 -7.24 -2.97 -4.52
C ILE A 80 -8.05 -4.04 -5.26
N THR A 81 -8.50 -3.69 -6.46
CA THR A 81 -9.15 -4.59 -7.42
C THR A 81 -8.11 -5.50 -8.10
N GLU A 82 -8.57 -6.49 -8.88
CA GLU A 82 -7.66 -7.35 -9.66
C GLU A 82 -6.81 -6.51 -10.64
N ASP A 83 -7.40 -5.52 -11.31
CA ASP A 83 -6.67 -4.60 -12.20
C ASP A 83 -5.55 -3.85 -11.46
N MET A 84 -5.80 -3.43 -10.22
CA MET A 84 -4.79 -2.75 -9.39
C MET A 84 -3.69 -3.71 -8.94
N LEU A 85 -4.07 -4.93 -8.58
CA LEU A 85 -3.13 -5.97 -8.22
C LEU A 85 -2.18 -6.30 -9.37
N ASP A 86 -2.72 -6.50 -10.58
CA ASP A 86 -1.95 -6.78 -11.78
C ASP A 86 -1.08 -5.59 -12.20
N ALA A 87 -1.62 -4.36 -12.16
CA ALA A 87 -0.87 -3.17 -12.55
C ALA A 87 0.36 -2.90 -11.66
N TYR A 88 0.22 -3.10 -10.34
CA TYR A 88 1.34 -2.93 -9.41
C TYR A 88 2.28 -4.14 -9.40
N THR A 89 1.78 -5.35 -9.65
CA THR A 89 2.63 -6.54 -9.84
C THR A 89 3.50 -6.35 -11.09
N HIS A 90 2.93 -5.89 -12.20
CA HIS A 90 3.70 -5.56 -13.39
C HIS A 90 4.73 -4.46 -13.12
N LEU A 91 4.37 -3.42 -12.35
CA LEU A 91 5.32 -2.36 -11.95
C LEU A 91 6.49 -2.90 -11.13
N HIS A 92 6.29 -3.91 -10.30
CA HIS A 92 7.34 -4.55 -9.51
C HIS A 92 8.33 -5.36 -10.37
N GLU A 93 7.88 -5.87 -11.53
CA GLU A 93 8.70 -6.68 -12.45
C GLU A 93 9.56 -5.85 -13.42
N LEU A 94 9.31 -4.53 -13.54
CA LEU A 94 10.05 -3.61 -14.39
C LEU A 94 11.40 -3.18 -13.78
#